data_AF-A5N403-F1
#
_entry.id   AF-A5N403-F1
#
_cell.length_a   1.000
_cell.length_b   1.000
_cell.length_c   1.000
_cell.angle_alpha   90.00
_cell.angle_beta   90.00
_cell.angle_gamma   90.00
#
_symmetry.space_group_name_H-M   'P 1'
#
loop_
_entity.id
_entity.type
_entity.pdbx_description
1 polymer ?
#
loop_
_entity_poly.entity_id
_entity_poly.type
_entity_poly.pdbx_seq_one_letter_code
_entity_poly.pdbx_strand_id
1 'polypeptide(L)'
;MKAIFERKPSDFNPQDFEVSKILRLPAKVFEDVLKSPQRDYDFIQDNIEQMYCDSSGVYHCLLLTGDGRTDGLLVESEDYGYCRYASYVPNISGLIAPVSRLKDLLRTRWENLHLLHKDVEVQPATIVELDEHTLTDAGKEAWTDVLDAEVVKVYTGYYGLQMELDKVKPSRLEEFSAMLAGYCPVSDYEKWVTQEDDAPSQSPQMKL
;
A
#
# COMPACT_ATOMS: atom_id res chain seq x y z
N MET A 1 20.44 7.09 -8.02
CA MET A 1 19.65 5.90 -8.40
C MET A 1 20.55 4.97 -9.21
N LYS A 2 20.43 3.64 -9.05
CA LYS A 2 21.21 2.62 -9.78
C LYS A 2 20.25 1.60 -10.39
N ALA A 3 20.64 0.93 -11.47
CA ALA A 3 19.84 -0.11 -12.12
C ALA A 3 20.76 -1.17 -12.77
N ILE A 4 20.23 -2.36 -12.98
CA ILE A 4 20.88 -3.44 -13.76
C ILE A 4 20.36 -3.36 -15.19
N PHE A 5 21.25 -3.45 -16.17
CA PHE A 5 20.89 -3.41 -17.59
C PHE A 5 21.13 -4.77 -18.23
N GLU A 6 20.14 -5.26 -18.99
CA GLU A 6 20.27 -6.45 -19.82
C GLU A 6 20.69 -6.06 -21.24
N ARG A 7 21.60 -6.83 -21.84
CA ARG A 7 22.06 -6.58 -23.21
C ARG A 7 21.15 -7.29 -24.20
N LYS A 8 20.38 -6.51 -24.96
CA LYS A 8 19.46 -7.00 -26.01
C LYS A 8 18.45 -8.03 -25.48
N PRO A 9 17.68 -7.71 -24.43
CA PRO A 9 16.62 -8.61 -23.99
C PRO A 9 15.61 -8.77 -25.13
N SER A 10 15.22 -10.01 -25.43
CA SER A 10 14.07 -10.29 -26.29
C SER A 10 12.76 -10.02 -25.57
N ASP A 11 12.78 -10.10 -24.23
CA ASP A 11 11.69 -9.77 -23.32
C ASP A 11 12.26 -9.50 -21.91
N PHE A 12 11.51 -8.82 -21.06
CA PHE A 12 11.79 -8.73 -19.62
C PHE A 12 10.88 -9.72 -18.90
N ASN A 13 11.45 -10.57 -18.05
CA ASN A 13 10.70 -11.60 -17.32
C ASN A 13 10.61 -11.27 -15.81
N PRO A 14 9.87 -10.21 -15.41
CA PRO A 14 9.67 -9.90 -14.00
C PRO A 14 8.98 -11.07 -13.30
N GLN A 15 9.39 -11.35 -12.07
CA GLN A 15 8.79 -12.39 -11.24
C GLN A 15 7.93 -11.73 -10.16
N ASP A 16 6.77 -12.33 -9.86
CA ASP A 16 5.98 -11.95 -8.70
C ASP A 16 6.72 -12.34 -7.43
N PHE A 17 6.62 -11.50 -6.40
CA PHE A 17 7.29 -11.72 -5.13
C PHE A 17 6.47 -11.20 -3.95
N GLU A 18 6.72 -11.77 -2.78
CA GLU A 18 6.25 -11.31 -1.49
C GLU A 18 7.46 -11.08 -0.57
N VAL A 19 7.46 -9.97 0.18
CA VAL A 19 8.50 -9.71 1.19
C VAL A 19 8.09 -10.40 2.49
N SER A 20 8.63 -11.59 2.72
CA SER A 20 8.33 -12.40 3.90
C SER A 20 8.97 -11.82 5.17
N LYS A 21 10.16 -11.22 5.04
CA LYS A 21 10.84 -10.56 6.17
C LYS A 21 11.82 -9.48 5.71
N ILE A 22 11.85 -8.37 6.45
CA ILE A 22 12.81 -7.27 6.22
C ILE A 22 13.96 -7.38 7.21
N LEU A 23 15.20 -7.43 6.72
CA LEU A 23 16.40 -7.38 7.53
C LEU A 23 17.11 -6.04 7.34
N ARG A 24 17.27 -5.28 8.43
CA ARG A 24 18.05 -4.03 8.46
C ARG A 24 19.48 -4.36 8.87
N LEU A 25 20.42 -4.11 7.97
CA LEU A 25 21.83 -4.42 8.13
C LEU A 25 22.63 -3.12 8.31
N PRO A 26 23.75 -3.15 9.05
CA PRO A 26 24.71 -2.06 9.01
C PRO A 26 25.12 -1.75 7.56
N ALA A 27 25.20 -0.47 7.19
CA ALA A 27 25.44 -0.05 5.80
C ALA A 27 26.63 -0.76 5.14
N LYS A 28 27.73 -0.96 5.88
CA LYS A 28 28.92 -1.66 5.41
C LYS A 28 28.66 -3.14 5.10
N VAL A 29 27.88 -3.82 5.94
CA VAL A 29 27.51 -5.23 5.71
C VAL A 29 26.65 -5.36 4.46
N PHE A 30 25.66 -4.46 4.29
CA PHE A 30 24.85 -4.42 3.07
C PHE A 30 25.69 -4.16 1.81
N GLU A 31 26.66 -3.24 1.87
CA GLU A 31 27.60 -3.02 0.77
C GLU A 31 28.46 -4.25 0.45
N ASP A 32 28.87 -5.00 1.48
CA ASP A 32 29.63 -6.23 1.30
C ASP A 32 28.78 -7.32 0.63
N VAL A 33 27.48 -7.43 0.97
CA VAL A 33 26.51 -8.30 0.27
C VAL A 33 26.42 -7.92 -1.21
N LEU A 34 26.27 -6.63 -1.54
CA LEU A 34 26.21 -6.19 -2.94
C LEU A 34 27.49 -6.50 -3.72
N LYS A 35 28.66 -6.45 -3.06
CA LYS A 35 29.97 -6.77 -3.68
C LYS A 35 30.23 -8.27 -3.79
N SER A 36 29.64 -9.08 -2.93
CA SER A 36 29.93 -10.51 -2.82
C SER A 36 28.67 -11.33 -2.51
N PRO A 37 27.64 -11.32 -3.37
CA PRO A 37 26.35 -11.95 -3.07
C PRO A 37 26.41 -13.47 -2.94
N GLN A 38 27.45 -14.12 -3.47
CA GLN A 38 27.68 -15.57 -3.36
C GLN A 38 28.43 -15.99 -2.10
N ARG A 39 28.84 -15.05 -1.24
CA ARG A 39 29.43 -15.37 0.06
C ARG A 39 28.33 -15.87 1.00
N ASP A 40 28.66 -16.81 1.88
CA ASP A 40 27.75 -17.22 2.96
C ASP A 40 27.63 -16.13 4.04
N TYR A 41 26.39 -15.89 4.45
CA TYR A 41 25.99 -14.94 5.48
C TYR A 41 25.07 -15.62 6.48
N ASP A 42 25.46 -15.60 7.75
CA ASP A 42 24.70 -16.23 8.85
C ASP A 42 23.24 -15.77 8.88
N PHE A 43 22.97 -14.47 8.65
CA PHE A 43 21.60 -13.94 8.63
C PHE A 43 20.74 -14.42 7.46
N ILE A 44 21.32 -14.93 6.36
CA ILE A 44 20.55 -15.59 5.30
C ILE A 44 20.24 -17.02 5.75
N GLN A 45 21.26 -17.72 6.25
CA GLN A 45 21.13 -19.09 6.75
C GLN A 45 20.10 -19.21 7.88
N ASP A 46 20.09 -18.26 8.82
CA ASP A 46 19.15 -18.19 9.94
C ASP A 46 17.70 -17.94 9.50
N ASN A 47 17.46 -17.58 8.23
CA ASN A 47 16.15 -17.22 7.70
C ASN A 47 15.74 -18.05 6.47
N ILE A 48 16.37 -19.20 6.24
CA ILE A 48 16.03 -20.11 5.12
C ILE A 48 14.54 -20.42 5.07
N GLU A 49 13.92 -20.75 6.20
CA GLU A 49 12.49 -21.11 6.27
C GLU A 49 11.53 -19.98 5.85
N GLN A 50 12.03 -18.74 5.71
CA GLN A 50 11.24 -17.58 5.26
C GLN A 50 11.34 -17.37 3.74
N MET A 51 12.16 -18.14 3.04
CA MET A 51 12.41 -18.00 1.60
C MET A 51 12.03 -19.27 0.87
N TYR A 52 11.24 -19.15 -0.19
CA TYR A 52 10.89 -20.24 -1.09
C TYR A 52 10.17 -19.69 -2.33
N CYS A 53 10.04 -20.49 -3.38
CA CYS A 53 9.15 -20.23 -4.50
C CYS A 53 7.91 -21.13 -4.34
N ASP A 54 6.72 -20.54 -4.32
CA ASP A 54 5.49 -21.32 -4.15
C ASP A 54 5.02 -21.99 -5.45
N SER A 55 3.94 -22.79 -5.37
CA SER A 55 3.40 -23.50 -6.53
C SER A 55 2.84 -22.59 -7.63
N SER A 56 2.59 -21.32 -7.32
CA SER A 56 2.10 -20.30 -8.26
C SER A 56 3.26 -19.53 -8.91
N GLY A 57 4.50 -19.80 -8.51
CA GLY A 57 5.70 -19.11 -9.01
C GLY A 57 6.01 -17.80 -8.29
N VAL A 58 5.36 -17.52 -7.16
CA VAL A 58 5.64 -16.32 -6.35
C VAL A 58 6.86 -16.58 -5.47
N TYR A 59 7.85 -15.69 -5.55
CA TYR A 59 9.04 -15.76 -4.72
C TYR A 59 8.77 -15.10 -3.35
N HIS A 60 8.77 -15.90 -2.30
CA HIS A 60 8.80 -15.45 -0.91
C HIS A 60 10.25 -15.11 -0.56
N CYS A 61 10.52 -13.82 -0.32
CA CYS A 61 11.88 -13.27 -0.26
C CYS A 61 12.19 -12.58 1.07
N LEU A 62 13.46 -12.54 1.43
CA LEU A 62 13.97 -11.51 2.33
C LEU A 62 14.16 -10.20 1.58
N LEU A 63 13.83 -9.08 2.23
CA LEU A 63 14.28 -7.75 1.80
C LEU A 63 15.43 -7.30 2.71
N LEU A 64 16.65 -7.33 2.18
CA LEU A 64 17.82 -6.79 2.85
C LEU A 64 17.90 -5.27 2.62
N THR A 65 18.12 -4.52 3.68
CA THR A 65 18.25 -3.06 3.65
C THR A 65 19.50 -2.63 4.41
N GLY A 66 20.09 -1.50 4.02
CA GLY A 66 21.23 -0.91 4.73
C GLY A 66 20.84 0.34 5.50
N ASP A 67 21.43 0.56 6.69
CA ASP A 67 21.21 1.78 7.46
C ASP A 67 21.48 3.05 6.64
N GLY A 68 20.53 3.98 6.65
CA GLY A 68 20.61 5.24 5.90
C GLY A 68 20.48 5.10 4.37
N ARG A 69 20.14 3.91 3.86
CA ARG A 69 19.95 3.65 2.43
C ARG A 69 18.48 3.60 2.06
N THR A 70 18.18 3.99 0.82
CA THR A 70 16.83 3.91 0.24
C THR A 70 16.71 2.78 -0.77
N ASP A 71 17.80 2.11 -1.12
CA ASP A 71 17.84 0.91 -1.95
C ASP A 71 17.85 -0.37 -1.09
N GLY A 72 17.58 -1.50 -1.72
CA GLY A 72 17.54 -2.81 -1.07
C GLY A 72 17.87 -3.95 -2.02
N LEU A 73 17.89 -5.16 -1.48
CA LEU A 73 18.13 -6.39 -2.21
C LEU A 73 17.07 -7.41 -1.78
N LEU A 74 16.25 -7.86 -2.74
CA LEU A 74 15.41 -9.05 -2.56
C LEU A 74 16.30 -10.28 -2.67
N VAL A 75 16.12 -11.25 -1.78
CA VAL A 75 16.89 -12.48 -1.73
C VAL A 75 15.96 -13.68 -1.54
N GLU A 76 16.14 -14.68 -2.39
CA GLU A 76 15.67 -16.05 -2.20
C GLU A 76 16.92 -16.95 -2.30
N SER A 77 17.06 -17.92 -1.40
CA SER A 77 18.33 -18.64 -1.21
C SER A 77 18.32 -20.09 -1.69
N GLU A 78 17.15 -20.68 -1.93
CA GLU A 78 16.92 -22.10 -2.22
C GLU A 78 17.65 -23.00 -1.20
N ASP A 79 17.52 -22.69 0.09
CA ASP A 79 18.16 -23.35 1.24
C ASP A 79 19.67 -23.10 1.44
N TYR A 80 20.26 -22.11 0.77
CA TYR A 80 21.68 -21.76 0.93
C TYR A 80 21.93 -20.58 1.88
N GLY A 81 23.16 -20.44 2.37
CA GLY A 81 23.59 -19.30 3.18
C GLY A 81 23.91 -18.03 2.37
N TYR A 82 23.67 -18.01 1.07
CA TYR A 82 24.03 -16.90 0.18
C TYR A 82 22.87 -16.46 -0.71
N CYS A 83 23.04 -15.36 -1.43
CA CYS A 83 22.00 -14.79 -2.30
C CYS A 83 21.92 -15.57 -3.63
N ARG A 84 21.27 -16.74 -3.63
CA ARG A 84 21.19 -17.61 -4.81
C ARG A 84 20.35 -16.99 -5.93
N TYR A 85 19.21 -16.41 -5.57
CA TYR A 85 18.44 -15.50 -6.39
C TYR A 85 18.43 -14.14 -5.71
N ALA A 86 18.70 -13.08 -6.48
CA ALA A 86 18.69 -11.73 -5.95
C ALA A 86 18.22 -10.70 -6.97
N SER A 87 17.48 -9.71 -6.50
CA SER A 87 17.05 -8.57 -7.30
C SER A 87 17.36 -7.26 -6.57
N TYR A 88 18.10 -6.38 -7.24
CA TYR A 88 18.42 -5.06 -6.69
C TYR A 88 17.21 -4.13 -6.83
N VAL A 89 16.77 -3.54 -5.73
CA VAL A 89 15.64 -2.61 -5.67
C VAL A 89 16.17 -1.18 -5.52
N PRO A 90 16.07 -0.32 -6.55
CA PRO A 90 16.63 1.03 -6.51
C PRO A 90 16.00 1.96 -5.49
N ASN A 91 14.73 1.71 -5.13
CA ASN A 91 14.01 2.42 -4.09
C ASN A 91 13.02 1.46 -3.41
N ILE A 92 13.23 1.17 -2.13
CA ILE A 92 12.39 0.26 -1.36
C ILE A 92 11.13 0.92 -0.82
N SER A 93 10.92 2.23 -0.99
CA SER A 93 9.80 2.95 -0.37
C SER A 93 8.44 2.33 -0.69
N GLY A 94 8.23 1.77 -1.88
CA GLY A 94 6.98 1.06 -2.22
C GLY A 94 6.84 -0.34 -1.60
N LEU A 95 7.93 -0.91 -1.10
CA LEU A 95 7.96 -2.24 -0.43
C LEU A 95 7.92 -2.13 1.10
N ILE A 96 8.41 -1.01 1.63
CA ILE A 96 8.46 -0.74 3.07
C ILE A 96 7.48 0.34 3.51
N ALA A 97 6.80 0.99 2.57
CA ALA A 97 5.71 1.88 2.93
C ALA A 97 4.78 1.06 3.83
N PRO A 98 4.46 1.58 5.03
CA PRO A 98 3.34 1.03 5.75
C PRO A 98 2.20 0.99 4.76
N VAL A 99 1.52 -0.14 4.70
CA VAL A 99 0.17 -0.19 4.16
C VAL A 99 -0.58 1.04 4.68
N SER A 100 -0.85 2.00 3.81
CA SER A 100 -1.60 3.18 4.19
C SER A 100 -3.02 2.72 4.46
N ARG A 101 -3.58 3.09 5.60
CA ARG A 101 -5.00 2.90 5.82
C ARG A 101 -5.76 3.99 5.09
N LEU A 102 -7.02 3.75 4.72
CA LEU A 102 -7.85 4.76 4.06
C LEU A 102 -7.78 6.11 4.81
N LYS A 103 -7.95 6.09 6.14
CA LYS A 103 -7.89 7.28 7.00
C LYS A 103 -6.58 8.07 6.91
N ASP A 104 -5.46 7.39 6.62
CA ASP A 104 -4.16 8.06 6.52
C ASP A 104 -4.06 8.92 5.26
N LEU A 105 -4.81 8.54 4.21
CA LEU A 105 -4.91 9.28 2.95
C LEU A 105 -5.94 10.42 3.00
N LEU A 106 -6.81 10.46 4.01
CA LEU A 106 -7.87 11.48 4.10
C LEU A 106 -7.36 12.87 4.54
N ARG A 107 -6.06 13.01 4.83
CA ARG A 107 -5.41 14.33 5.01
C ARG A 107 -5.41 15.17 3.72
N THR A 108 -5.64 14.54 2.58
CA THR A 108 -5.87 15.21 1.31
C THR A 108 -7.33 15.05 0.92
N ARG A 109 -7.87 16.06 0.25
CA ARG A 109 -9.22 16.03 -0.30
C ARG A 109 -9.26 15.19 -1.57
N TRP A 110 -10.14 14.19 -1.59
CA TRP A 110 -10.39 13.34 -2.75
C TRP A 110 -11.74 13.67 -3.36
N GLU A 111 -11.81 13.78 -4.68
CA GLU A 111 -13.05 14.12 -5.39
C GLU A 111 -13.37 13.07 -6.46
N ASN A 112 -14.66 12.79 -6.65
CA ASN A 112 -15.16 11.78 -7.60
C ASN A 112 -14.47 10.41 -7.44
N LEU A 113 -14.32 9.98 -6.19
CA LEU A 113 -13.60 8.77 -5.80
C LEU A 113 -14.53 7.54 -5.80
N HIS A 114 -14.01 6.41 -6.25
CA HIS A 114 -14.66 5.11 -6.14
C HIS A 114 -13.80 4.18 -5.29
N LEU A 115 -14.37 3.64 -4.22
CA LEU A 115 -13.72 2.63 -3.40
C LEU A 115 -14.10 1.24 -3.91
N LEU A 116 -13.11 0.36 -4.08
CA LEU A 116 -13.29 -0.98 -4.60
C LEU A 116 -12.66 -1.99 -3.64
N HIS A 117 -13.30 -3.14 -3.46
CA HIS A 117 -12.70 -4.25 -2.72
C HIS A 117 -11.78 -5.05 -3.66
N LYS A 118 -10.59 -5.43 -3.21
CA LYS A 118 -9.58 -6.11 -4.06
C LYS A 118 -10.07 -7.40 -4.73
N ASP A 119 -10.93 -8.16 -4.05
CA ASP A 119 -11.37 -9.49 -4.50
C ASP A 119 -12.82 -9.51 -5.05
N VAL A 120 -13.51 -8.36 -5.08
CA VAL A 120 -14.95 -8.33 -5.42
C VAL A 120 -15.25 -7.22 -6.43
N GLU A 121 -15.74 -7.63 -7.60
CA GLU A 121 -16.20 -6.73 -8.64
C GLU A 121 -17.70 -6.40 -8.45
N VAL A 122 -17.98 -5.22 -7.89
CA VAL A 122 -19.33 -4.64 -7.78
C VAL A 122 -19.27 -3.22 -8.33
N GLN A 123 -20.36 -2.75 -8.93
CA GLN A 123 -20.46 -1.36 -9.40
C GLN A 123 -20.40 -0.41 -8.18
N PRO A 124 -19.35 0.42 -8.04
CA PRO A 124 -19.20 1.29 -6.89
C PRO A 124 -20.10 2.53 -7.00
N ALA A 125 -20.52 3.07 -5.86
CA ALA A 125 -21.08 4.42 -5.80
C ALA A 125 -19.97 5.47 -5.93
N THR A 126 -20.26 6.59 -6.59
CA THR A 126 -19.33 7.73 -6.67
C THR A 126 -19.41 8.54 -5.39
N ILE A 127 -18.28 8.67 -4.70
CA ILE A 127 -18.14 9.58 -3.56
C ILE A 127 -17.71 10.94 -4.12
N VAL A 128 -18.55 11.96 -3.93
CA VAL A 128 -18.31 13.31 -4.46
C VAL A 128 -17.05 13.91 -3.86
N GLU A 129 -16.93 13.81 -2.53
CA GLU A 129 -15.81 14.33 -1.75
C GLU A 129 -15.53 13.42 -0.55
N LEU A 130 -14.25 13.18 -0.25
CA LEU A 130 -13.83 12.46 0.94
C LEU A 130 -12.49 13.00 1.47
N ASP A 131 -12.50 13.41 2.74
CA ASP A 131 -11.34 13.92 3.48
C ASP A 131 -11.52 13.71 5.00
N GLU A 132 -10.59 14.22 5.81
CA GLU A 132 -10.57 14.06 7.26
C GLU A 132 -11.71 14.79 8.00
N HIS A 133 -12.42 15.69 7.31
CA HIS A 133 -13.51 16.51 7.83
C HIS A 133 -14.90 16.02 7.38
N THR A 134 -14.96 15.15 6.38
CA THR A 134 -16.21 14.63 5.80
C THR A 134 -17.10 13.93 6.84
N LEU A 135 -16.51 13.20 7.79
CA LEU A 135 -17.24 12.44 8.80
C LEU A 135 -17.23 13.13 10.18
N THR A 136 -18.36 13.04 10.87
CA THR A 136 -18.45 13.37 12.30
C THR A 136 -17.66 12.35 13.15
N ASP A 137 -17.46 12.63 14.44
CA ASP A 137 -16.83 11.65 15.35
C ASP A 137 -17.63 10.34 15.42
N ALA A 138 -18.97 10.43 15.44
CA ALA A 138 -19.85 9.25 15.40
C ALA A 138 -19.74 8.49 14.08
N GLY A 139 -19.54 9.20 12.95
CA GLY A 139 -19.25 8.59 11.66
C GLY A 139 -17.91 7.86 11.67
N LYS A 140 -16.85 8.51 12.17
CA LYS A 140 -15.52 7.89 12.29
C LYS A 140 -15.55 6.62 13.14
N GLU A 141 -16.29 6.62 14.24
CA GLU A 141 -16.49 5.43 15.07
C GLU A 141 -17.28 4.34 14.33
N ALA A 142 -18.42 4.70 13.71
CA ALA A 142 -19.27 3.74 13.01
C ALA A 142 -18.62 3.08 11.79
N TRP A 143 -17.65 3.76 11.17
CA TRP A 143 -16.97 3.32 9.95
C TRP A 143 -15.48 3.04 10.17
N THR A 144 -15.06 2.82 11.43
CA THR A 144 -13.64 2.56 11.76
C THR A 144 -13.07 1.38 10.97
N ASP A 145 -13.87 0.33 10.73
CA ASP A 145 -13.47 -0.83 9.94
C ASP A 145 -13.14 -0.49 8.48
N VAL A 146 -13.89 0.43 7.87
CA VAL A 146 -13.63 0.92 6.50
C VAL A 146 -12.48 1.92 6.49
N LEU A 147 -12.40 2.80 7.48
CA LEU A 147 -11.32 3.79 7.63
C LEU A 147 -9.96 3.15 7.92
N ASP A 148 -9.95 2.00 8.59
CA ASP A 148 -8.74 1.21 8.84
C ASP A 148 -8.39 0.22 7.72
N ALA A 149 -9.21 0.15 6.67
CA ALA A 149 -8.95 -0.71 5.51
C ALA A 149 -7.61 -0.38 4.85
N GLU A 150 -6.93 -1.42 4.38
CA GLU A 150 -5.64 -1.33 3.70
C GLU A 150 -5.83 -0.78 2.29
N VAL A 151 -5.10 0.27 1.93
CA VAL A 151 -5.07 0.79 0.57
C VAL A 151 -4.07 -0.02 -0.25
N VAL A 152 -4.58 -0.81 -1.19
CA VAL A 152 -3.77 -1.64 -2.10
C VAL A 152 -3.17 -0.78 -3.21
N LYS A 153 -4.00 0.02 -3.88
CA LYS A 153 -3.57 0.93 -4.95
C LYS A 153 -4.57 2.05 -5.19
N VAL A 154 -4.08 3.17 -5.72
CA VAL A 154 -4.88 4.29 -6.23
C VAL A 154 -4.56 4.48 -7.71
N TYR A 155 -5.58 4.54 -8.56
CA TYR A 155 -5.42 4.56 -10.01
C TYR A 155 -6.64 5.15 -10.72
N THR A 156 -6.51 5.50 -12.00
CA THR A 156 -7.64 5.88 -12.85
C THR A 156 -8.08 4.68 -13.67
N GLY A 157 -9.32 4.21 -13.48
CA GLY A 157 -9.90 3.05 -14.15
C GLY A 157 -11.19 3.39 -14.91
N TYR A 158 -12.00 2.37 -15.19
CA TYR A 158 -13.26 2.49 -15.94
C TYR A 158 -14.25 3.47 -15.30
N TYR A 159 -14.28 3.56 -13.97
CA TYR A 159 -15.16 4.46 -13.22
C TYR A 159 -14.50 5.83 -12.94
N GLY A 160 -13.31 6.11 -13.46
CA GLY A 160 -12.54 7.31 -13.13
C GLY A 160 -11.56 7.05 -11.98
N LEU A 161 -11.46 7.96 -11.02
CA LEU A 161 -10.52 7.81 -9.89
C LEU A 161 -10.98 6.70 -8.95
N GLN A 162 -10.08 5.74 -8.71
CA GLN A 162 -10.36 4.50 -7.99
C GLN A 162 -9.31 4.24 -6.91
N MET A 163 -9.76 3.73 -5.77
CA MET A 163 -8.92 3.26 -4.67
C MET A 163 -9.33 1.85 -4.30
N GLU A 164 -8.42 0.90 -4.50
CA GLU A 164 -8.62 -0.50 -4.17
C GLU A 164 -8.21 -0.74 -2.72
N LEU A 165 -9.10 -1.40 -1.97
CA LEU A 165 -8.98 -1.64 -0.54
C LEU A 165 -8.99 -3.15 -0.22
N ASP A 166 -8.27 -3.52 0.84
CA ASP A 166 -8.21 -4.85 1.42
C ASP A 166 -8.52 -4.81 2.92
N LYS A 167 -8.69 -5.99 3.53
CA LYS A 167 -8.94 -6.20 4.97
C LYS A 167 -10.21 -5.51 5.48
N VAL A 168 -11.19 -5.32 4.60
CA VAL A 168 -12.52 -4.78 4.89
C VAL A 168 -13.57 -5.68 4.27
N LYS A 169 -14.75 -5.82 4.89
CA LYS A 169 -15.84 -6.60 4.29
C LYS A 169 -16.38 -5.88 3.05
N PRO A 170 -16.59 -6.56 1.91
CA PRO A 170 -17.15 -5.93 0.70
C PRO A 170 -18.46 -5.17 0.97
N SER A 171 -19.38 -5.76 1.75
CA SER A 171 -20.66 -5.13 2.08
C SER A 171 -20.50 -3.84 2.88
N ARG A 172 -19.50 -3.76 3.76
CA ARG A 172 -19.24 -2.55 4.57
C ARG A 172 -18.72 -1.42 3.70
N LEU A 173 -17.88 -1.74 2.70
CA LEU A 173 -17.37 -0.78 1.75
C LEU A 173 -18.48 -0.24 0.83
N GLU A 174 -19.38 -1.12 0.39
CA GLU A 174 -20.55 -0.76 -0.40
C GLU A 174 -21.50 0.14 0.41
N GLU A 175 -21.84 -0.24 1.64
CA GLU A 175 -22.68 0.55 2.55
C GLU A 175 -22.07 1.94 2.81
N PHE A 176 -20.76 2.03 3.05
CA PHE A 176 -20.06 3.29 3.28
C PHE A 176 -20.12 4.22 2.06
N SER A 177 -19.81 3.68 0.88
CA SER A 177 -19.83 4.44 -0.38
C SER A 177 -21.25 4.87 -0.74
N ALA A 178 -22.24 4.00 -0.52
CA ALA A 178 -23.66 4.29 -0.73
C ALA A 178 -24.15 5.39 0.21
N MET A 179 -23.78 5.34 1.49
CA MET A 179 -24.09 6.35 2.50
C MET A 179 -23.55 7.74 2.09
N LEU A 180 -22.28 7.84 1.70
CA LEU A 180 -21.67 9.10 1.25
C LEU A 180 -22.26 9.61 -0.08
N ALA A 181 -22.80 8.71 -0.91
CA ALA A 181 -23.54 9.07 -2.12
C ALA A 181 -25.02 9.42 -1.85
N GLY A 182 -25.45 9.47 -0.58
CA GLY A 182 -26.80 9.86 -0.17
C GLY A 182 -27.82 8.72 -0.16
N TYR A 183 -27.40 7.47 -0.36
CA TYR A 183 -28.27 6.28 -0.35
C TYR A 183 -28.44 5.71 1.07
N CYS A 184 -28.85 6.54 2.03
CA CYS A 184 -29.18 6.12 3.39
C CYS A 184 -30.30 7.01 3.98
N PRO A 185 -30.94 6.61 5.10
CA PRO A 185 -31.88 7.49 5.79
C PRO A 185 -31.22 8.82 6.19
N VAL A 186 -31.96 9.92 6.07
CA VAL A 186 -31.47 11.28 6.40
C VAL A 186 -30.90 11.34 7.82
N SER A 187 -31.56 10.68 8.78
CA SER A 187 -31.09 10.62 10.17
C SER A 187 -29.73 9.95 10.34
N ASP A 188 -29.41 8.97 9.50
CA ASP A 188 -28.11 8.29 9.52
C ASP A 188 -27.04 9.15 8.86
N TYR A 189 -27.39 9.81 7.74
CA TYR A 189 -26.51 10.75 7.06
C TYR A 189 -26.12 11.92 7.98
N GLU A 190 -27.10 12.61 8.58
CA GLU A 190 -26.87 13.73 9.51
C GLU A 190 -26.06 13.32 10.75
N LYS A 191 -26.19 12.05 11.17
CA LYS A 191 -25.42 11.52 12.30
C LYS A 191 -23.96 11.29 11.95
N TRP A 192 -23.65 10.83 10.74
CA TRP A 192 -22.31 10.35 10.37
C TRP A 192 -21.52 11.31 9.49
N VAL A 193 -22.17 12.21 8.75
CA VAL A 193 -21.55 13.13 7.80
C VAL A 193 -21.66 14.56 8.31
N THR A 194 -20.54 15.28 8.28
CA THR A 194 -20.47 16.69 8.68
C THR A 194 -21.32 17.55 7.73
N GLN A 195 -22.14 18.43 8.28
CA GLN A 195 -22.97 19.34 7.48
C GLN A 195 -22.18 20.59 7.07
N GLU A 196 -22.52 21.20 5.94
CA GLU A 196 -21.81 22.38 5.39
C GLU A 196 -21.78 23.56 6.39
N ASP A 197 -22.81 23.71 7.22
CA ASP A 197 -22.90 24.76 8.25
C ASP A 197 -21.99 24.51 9.46
N ASP A 198 -21.47 23.28 9.64
CA ASP A 198 -20.63 22.87 10.76
C ASP A 198 -19.13 22.85 10.41
N ALA A 199 -18.77 23.08 9.14
CA ALA A 199 -17.37 23.13 8.70
C ALA A 199 -16.71 24.46 9.14
N PRO A 200 -15.47 24.45 9.70
CA PRO A 200 -14.79 25.68 10.10
C PRO A 200 -14.60 26.61 8.89
N SER A 201 -15.24 27.78 8.94
CA SER A 201 -15.20 28.78 7.88
C SER A 201 -13.76 29.16 7.47
N GLN A 202 -13.33 28.69 6.30
CA GLN A 202 -12.15 29.25 5.63
C GLN A 202 -12.58 30.40 4.72
N SER A 203 -12.98 31.52 5.32
CA SER A 203 -13.17 32.77 4.56
C SER A 203 -11.87 33.59 4.57
N PRO A 204 -11.25 33.90 3.42
CA PRO A 204 -10.14 34.84 3.37
C PRO A 204 -10.65 36.24 3.71
N GLN A 205 -10.11 36.86 4.76
CA GLN A 205 -10.32 38.29 5.01
C GLN A 205 -9.70 39.09 3.86
N MET A 206 -10.51 39.58 2.94
CA MET A 206 -10.13 40.69 2.07
C MET A 206 -9.96 41.94 2.94
N LYS A 207 -8.72 42.34 3.17
CA LYS A 207 -8.39 43.68 3.66
C LYS A 207 -8.65 44.66 2.51
N LEU A 208 -9.63 45.55 2.71
CA LEU A 208 -9.81 46.77 1.94
C LEU A 208 -8.66 47.75 2.20
#